data_AF-A0A8E0IUB9-F1
#
_entry.id   AF-A0A8E0IUB9-F1
#
_cell.length_a   1.000
_cell.length_b   1.000
_cell.length_c   1.000
_cell.angle_alpha   90.00
_cell.angle_beta   90.00
_cell.angle_gamma   90.00
#
_symmetry.space_group_name_H-M   'P 1'
#
loop_
_entity.id
_entity.type
_entity.pdbx_description
1 polymer ?
#
loop_
_entity_poly.entity_id
_entity_poly.type
_entity_poly.pdbx_seq_one_letter_code
_entity_poly.pdbx_strand_id
1 'polypeptide(L)'
;LQDPNAPEITTGQDGLAVFNQLPAKTGGRHSVYAFSETWTPQPYQKAADMIVSLPVRDKNGNDLTNIHLYPKDSVVTKHLDAISGGAIAAKDLHDVAVGDVLTYNIQFQIPHDIGSMADNQSGVFKYNQFEVLDYMTKAGLTFKELTAVTVDGQNILNDLTGKIALMTSNDAAWQTAHGNYPFGFKLDFLGGSDANAVRNLLTKYAGKRVTVGYTGIVNEKMVPDQKIGNTAVVSFDPDTKITVNGPEIQTGGMKFFKYETGSDDKSLAGAKFIIQRQTGNATEYAVLEGVTGMTGAYAPSKITWTTTKADATELTTNAGKPFNLSIQGMLPGTYTLIETDAPDGYEITDPTTDFEIVAGTWGEKIVRITNTPVRTLLPMTGGMGLLAFLLIGIVLMSGGYYVKKQTGKKA
;
A
#
# COMPACT_ATOMS: atom_id res chain seq x y z
N LEU A 1 12.91 -41.27 17.39
CA LEU A 1 13.14 -39.90 17.89
C LEU A 1 11.99 -39.39 18.76
N GLN A 2 10.80 -39.98 18.68
CA GLN A 2 9.68 -39.64 19.56
C GLN A 2 9.52 -40.72 20.65
N ASP A 3 10.33 -40.62 21.71
CA ASP A 3 10.04 -41.31 22.97
C ASP A 3 9.21 -40.33 23.83
N PRO A 4 7.93 -40.62 24.13
CA PRO A 4 7.09 -39.73 24.93
C PRO A 4 7.55 -39.59 26.39
N ASN A 5 8.52 -40.40 26.83
CA ASN A 5 9.14 -40.31 28.14
C ASN A 5 10.53 -39.67 28.10
N ALA A 6 10.96 -39.15 26.95
CA ALA A 6 12.22 -38.43 26.86
C ALA A 6 12.21 -37.21 27.79
N PRO A 7 13.32 -36.90 28.47
CA PRO A 7 13.40 -35.70 29.29
C PRO A 7 13.22 -34.46 28.41
N GLU A 8 12.40 -33.53 28.86
CA GLU A 8 12.17 -32.23 28.21
C GLU A 8 12.77 -31.10 29.04
N ILE A 9 13.28 -30.09 28.36
CA ILE A 9 13.80 -28.87 28.97
C ILE A 9 13.49 -27.68 28.06
N THR A 10 13.12 -26.56 28.66
CA THR A 10 12.88 -25.29 27.95
C THR A 10 14.10 -24.40 28.10
N THR A 11 14.46 -23.68 27.03
CA THR A 11 15.53 -22.69 27.05
C THR A 11 15.21 -21.51 27.98
N GLY A 12 16.23 -21.04 28.71
CA GLY A 12 16.14 -19.83 29.53
C GLY A 12 16.15 -18.54 28.70
N GLN A 13 16.09 -17.38 29.37
CA GLN A 13 16.11 -16.06 28.71
C GLN A 13 17.39 -15.78 27.91
N ASP A 14 18.48 -16.45 28.25
CA ASP A 14 19.78 -16.41 27.57
C ASP A 14 19.94 -17.50 26.50
N GLY A 15 18.88 -18.30 26.25
CA GLY A 15 18.89 -19.41 25.31
C GLY A 15 19.51 -20.70 25.86
N LEU A 16 19.87 -20.76 27.15
CA LEU A 16 20.52 -21.95 27.72
C LEU A 16 19.52 -23.03 28.14
N ALA A 17 19.85 -24.29 27.82
CA ALA A 17 19.21 -25.49 28.33
C ALA A 17 20.28 -26.57 28.58
N VAL A 18 20.20 -27.27 29.72
CA VAL A 18 21.23 -28.23 30.14
C VAL A 18 20.62 -29.59 30.50
N PHE A 19 20.99 -30.61 29.74
CA PHE A 19 20.74 -32.01 30.10
C PHE A 19 21.90 -32.56 30.92
N ASN A 20 21.67 -32.78 32.22
CA ASN A 20 22.72 -33.21 33.15
C ASN A 20 22.72 -34.72 33.37
N GLN A 21 23.89 -35.23 33.76
CA GLN A 21 24.06 -36.61 34.25
C GLN A 21 23.63 -37.72 33.26
N LEU A 22 23.77 -37.45 31.97
CA LEU A 22 23.52 -38.43 30.92
C LEU A 22 24.59 -39.55 30.92
N PRO A 23 24.20 -40.84 30.92
CA PRO A 23 25.16 -41.95 30.91
C PRO A 23 26.10 -41.92 29.69
N ALA A 24 27.42 -41.87 29.91
CA ALA A 24 28.39 -41.94 28.80
C ALA A 24 28.38 -43.28 28.03
N LYS A 25 27.84 -44.34 28.65
CA LYS A 25 27.63 -45.65 28.04
C LYS A 25 26.23 -46.20 28.33
N THR A 26 25.65 -46.86 27.33
CA THR A 26 24.36 -47.56 27.41
C THR A 26 24.55 -48.97 26.83
N GLY A 27 24.16 -50.01 27.58
CA GLY A 27 24.34 -51.41 27.15
C GLY A 27 25.80 -51.78 26.86
N GLY A 28 26.76 -51.19 27.58
CA GLY A 28 28.20 -51.42 27.40
C GLY A 28 28.85 -50.68 26.22
N ARG A 29 28.06 -49.97 25.38
CA ARG A 29 28.54 -49.17 24.24
C ARG A 29 28.50 -47.68 24.59
N HIS A 30 29.28 -46.86 23.88
CA HIS A 30 29.14 -45.41 24.01
C HIS A 30 27.72 -44.97 23.63
N SER A 31 27.15 -44.10 24.45
CA SER A 31 25.79 -43.62 24.24
C SER A 31 25.72 -42.72 23.00
N VAL A 32 24.57 -42.77 22.33
CA VAL A 32 24.19 -41.85 21.26
C VAL A 32 22.93 -41.13 21.72
N TYR A 33 23.00 -39.81 21.77
CA TYR A 33 21.88 -38.95 22.12
C TYR A 33 21.33 -38.29 20.88
N ALA A 34 20.01 -38.15 20.82
CA ALA A 34 19.35 -37.33 19.83
C ALA A 34 18.64 -36.16 20.51
N PHE A 35 18.66 -35.02 19.85
CA PHE A 35 18.04 -33.78 20.29
C PHE A 35 17.02 -33.37 19.23
N SER A 36 15.77 -33.21 19.64
CA SER A 36 14.69 -32.74 18.79
C SER A 36 13.97 -31.61 19.50
N GLU A 37 13.80 -30.51 18.79
CA GLU A 37 13.00 -29.39 19.29
C GLU A 37 11.52 -29.73 19.13
N THR A 38 10.81 -29.79 20.27
CA THR A 38 9.40 -30.18 20.35
C THR A 38 8.44 -28.98 20.32
N TRP A 39 8.95 -27.78 20.64
CA TRP A 39 8.23 -26.52 20.55
C TRP A 39 9.19 -25.40 20.14
N THR A 40 8.76 -24.59 19.16
CA THR A 40 9.54 -23.46 18.63
C THR A 40 8.79 -22.15 18.83
N PRO A 41 9.42 -21.09 19.37
CA PRO A 41 8.78 -19.80 19.53
C PRO A 41 8.48 -19.13 18.19
N GLN A 42 7.40 -18.34 18.13
CA GLN A 42 7.13 -17.48 16.96
C GLN A 42 8.13 -16.32 16.89
N PRO A 43 8.53 -15.86 15.70
CA PRO A 43 8.21 -16.37 14.37
C PRO A 43 9.34 -17.27 13.81
N TYR A 44 9.84 -18.23 14.59
CA TYR A 44 10.96 -19.09 14.18
C TYR A 44 10.51 -20.47 13.67
N GLN A 45 11.32 -21.05 12.78
CA GLN A 45 11.28 -22.45 12.39
C GLN A 45 12.28 -23.25 13.24
N LYS A 46 11.90 -24.49 13.57
CA LYS A 46 12.70 -25.38 14.41
C LYS A 46 14.11 -25.61 13.86
N ALA A 47 15.06 -25.79 14.76
CA ALA A 47 16.37 -26.32 14.46
C ALA A 47 16.30 -27.75 13.88
N ALA A 48 17.35 -28.14 13.14
CA ALA A 48 17.51 -29.51 12.69
C ALA A 48 17.61 -30.47 13.88
N ASP A 49 17.00 -31.65 13.78
CA ASP A 49 17.24 -32.72 14.74
C ASP A 49 18.72 -33.10 14.72
N MET A 50 19.34 -33.20 15.89
CA MET A 50 20.78 -33.42 16.04
C MET A 50 21.05 -34.76 16.71
N ILE A 51 22.17 -35.40 16.35
CA ILE A 51 22.67 -36.58 17.08
C ILE A 51 24.08 -36.33 17.59
N VAL A 52 24.37 -36.80 18.80
CA VAL A 52 25.70 -36.77 19.41
C VAL A 52 26.07 -38.20 19.78
N SER A 53 27.03 -38.77 19.07
CA SER A 53 27.64 -40.05 19.41
C SER A 53 28.86 -39.81 20.29
N LEU A 54 28.88 -40.41 21.48
CA LEU A 54 30.00 -40.29 22.41
C LEU A 54 31.16 -41.24 22.06
N PRO A 55 32.39 -40.92 22.51
CA PRO A 55 32.81 -39.65 23.09
C PRO A 55 33.02 -38.57 22.02
N VAL A 56 32.77 -37.31 22.37
CA VAL A 56 33.28 -36.16 21.62
C VAL A 56 34.62 -35.78 22.22
N ARG A 57 35.66 -35.60 21.41
CA ARG A 57 37.03 -35.32 21.88
C ARG A 57 37.50 -33.92 21.52
N ASP A 58 38.33 -33.34 22.40
CA ASP A 58 39.05 -32.12 22.11
C ASP A 58 40.24 -32.36 21.15
N LYS A 59 40.89 -31.28 20.72
CA LYS A 59 42.07 -31.32 19.83
C LYS A 59 43.28 -32.07 20.42
N ASN A 60 43.32 -32.29 21.72
CA ASN A 60 44.38 -32.99 22.42
C ASN A 60 44.04 -34.48 22.64
N GLY A 61 42.85 -34.92 22.22
CA GLY A 61 42.38 -36.31 22.35
C GLY A 61 41.66 -36.61 23.67
N ASN A 62 41.37 -35.62 24.51
CA ASN A 62 40.62 -35.82 25.75
C ASN A 62 39.11 -35.89 25.45
N ASP A 63 38.41 -36.82 26.11
CA ASP A 63 36.96 -36.91 26.04
C ASP A 63 36.32 -35.70 26.76
N LEU A 64 35.37 -35.03 26.10
CA LEU A 64 34.62 -33.92 26.67
C LEU A 64 33.59 -34.42 27.68
N THR A 65 33.54 -33.80 28.86
CA THR A 65 32.52 -34.05 29.88
C THR A 65 31.33 -33.10 29.79
N ASN A 66 31.54 -31.93 29.20
CA ASN A 66 30.51 -30.96 28.86
C ASN A 66 30.55 -30.69 27.36
N ILE A 67 29.46 -31.02 26.67
CA ILE A 67 29.34 -30.88 25.22
C ILE A 67 28.35 -29.75 24.93
N HIS A 68 28.87 -28.64 24.44
CA HIS A 68 28.05 -27.49 24.05
C HIS A 68 27.50 -27.70 22.64
N LEU A 69 26.17 -27.60 22.51
CA LEU A 69 25.46 -27.62 21.24
C LEU A 69 24.87 -26.23 20.97
N TYR A 70 24.79 -25.87 19.69
CA TYR A 70 24.28 -24.57 19.24
C TYR A 70 23.21 -24.81 18.16
N PRO A 71 22.03 -25.34 18.52
CA PRO A 71 20.91 -25.43 17.59
C PRO A 71 20.55 -24.02 17.07
N LYS A 72 20.01 -23.96 15.85
CA LYS A 72 19.72 -22.69 15.17
C LYS A 72 18.27 -22.66 14.71
N ASP A 73 17.50 -21.80 15.34
CA ASP A 73 16.12 -21.54 14.95
C ASP A 73 16.13 -20.48 13.85
N SER A 74 15.45 -20.76 12.74
CA SER A 74 15.49 -19.87 11.57
C SER A 74 14.29 -18.94 11.60
N VAL A 75 14.52 -17.64 11.76
CA VAL A 75 13.45 -16.62 11.79
C VAL A 75 12.75 -16.51 10.43
N VAL A 76 11.42 -16.47 10.43
CA VAL A 76 10.62 -16.08 9.27
C VAL A 76 10.48 -14.56 9.27
N THR A 77 10.80 -13.91 8.15
CA THR A 77 10.74 -12.44 8.05
C THR A 77 9.91 -11.99 6.87
N LYS A 78 9.44 -10.74 6.95
CA LYS A 78 8.68 -10.09 5.89
C LYS A 78 9.05 -8.62 5.81
N HIS A 79 9.35 -8.14 4.62
CA HIS A 79 9.85 -6.78 4.37
C HIS A 79 9.22 -6.17 3.14
N LEU A 80 9.18 -4.82 3.11
CA LEU A 80 8.94 -4.03 1.91
C LEU A 80 10.29 -3.45 1.46
N ASP A 81 10.78 -3.89 0.31
CA ASP A 81 12.17 -3.63 -0.10
C ASP A 81 12.27 -2.53 -1.16
N ALA A 82 11.22 -2.32 -1.94
CA ALA A 82 11.20 -1.30 -2.98
C ALA A 82 9.81 -0.73 -3.24
N ILE A 83 9.79 0.54 -3.66
CA ILE A 83 8.60 1.24 -4.16
C ILE A 83 8.91 1.70 -5.58
N SER A 84 8.09 1.28 -6.54
CA SER A 84 8.20 1.66 -7.95
C SER A 84 9.61 1.41 -8.54
N GLY A 85 10.25 0.32 -8.10
CA GLY A 85 11.59 -0.12 -8.52
C GLY A 85 12.76 0.51 -7.76
N GLY A 86 12.53 1.53 -6.93
CA GLY A 86 13.54 2.15 -6.07
C GLY A 86 13.65 1.44 -4.73
N ALA A 87 14.85 1.00 -4.36
CA ALA A 87 15.10 0.43 -3.04
C ALA A 87 14.80 1.44 -1.92
N ILE A 88 14.24 0.98 -0.82
CA ILE A 88 13.87 1.82 0.32
C ILE A 88 14.57 1.36 1.61
N ALA A 89 14.66 2.26 2.58
CA ALA A 89 15.10 1.90 3.91
C ALA A 89 14.02 1.08 4.63
N ALA A 90 14.42 0.07 5.40
CA ALA A 90 13.51 -0.70 6.23
C ALA A 90 12.86 0.19 7.30
N LYS A 91 11.53 0.24 7.32
CA LYS A 91 10.71 0.96 8.29
C LYS A 91 9.46 0.13 8.61
N ASP A 92 8.86 0.37 9.77
CA ASP A 92 7.59 -0.27 10.13
C ASP A 92 6.38 0.39 9.45
N LEU A 93 6.56 1.61 8.91
CA LEU A 93 5.52 2.39 8.25
C LEU A 93 6.08 3.13 7.03
N HIS A 94 5.36 3.04 5.91
CA HIS A 94 5.71 3.70 4.66
C HIS A 94 4.56 4.57 4.13
N ASP A 95 4.90 5.77 3.65
CA ASP A 95 3.99 6.62 2.89
C ASP A 95 4.04 6.21 1.42
N VAL A 96 2.86 6.02 0.81
CA VAL A 96 2.72 5.57 -0.58
C VAL A 96 1.78 6.48 -1.38
N ALA A 97 2.02 6.60 -2.68
CA ALA A 97 1.08 7.17 -3.63
C ALA A 97 0.22 6.08 -4.28
N VAL A 98 -0.97 6.46 -4.73
CA VAL A 98 -1.79 5.57 -5.56
C VAL A 98 -1.12 5.31 -6.91
N GLY A 99 -1.13 4.05 -7.34
CA GLY A 99 -0.41 3.56 -8.52
C GLY A 99 1.04 3.13 -8.25
N ASP A 100 1.57 3.33 -7.03
CA ASP A 100 2.89 2.81 -6.67
C ASP A 100 2.92 1.27 -6.74
N VAL A 101 4.05 0.72 -7.19
CA VAL A 101 4.29 -0.73 -7.22
C VAL A 101 5.16 -1.10 -6.02
N LEU A 102 4.57 -1.76 -5.03
CA LEU A 102 5.24 -2.16 -3.79
C LEU A 102 5.85 -3.55 -3.96
N THR A 103 7.15 -3.71 -3.68
CA THR A 103 7.86 -4.99 -3.75
C THR A 103 8.10 -5.54 -2.36
N TYR A 104 7.40 -6.61 -2.00
CA TYR A 104 7.52 -7.30 -0.73
C TYR A 104 8.35 -8.57 -0.87
N ASN A 105 9.04 -8.95 0.21
CA ASN A 105 9.80 -10.19 0.32
C ASN A 105 9.44 -10.93 1.60
N ILE A 106 9.16 -12.23 1.50
CA ILE A 106 8.96 -13.14 2.63
C ILE A 106 10.13 -14.13 2.64
N GLN A 107 10.82 -14.24 3.76
CA GLN A 107 11.96 -15.14 3.91
C GLN A 107 11.69 -16.22 4.95
N PHE A 108 12.01 -17.46 4.61
CA PHE A 108 11.89 -18.63 5.47
C PHE A 108 12.91 -19.68 5.06
N GLN A 109 13.08 -20.71 5.88
CA GLN A 109 13.97 -21.85 5.63
C GLN A 109 13.22 -22.98 4.96
N ILE A 110 13.89 -23.67 4.04
CA ILE A 110 13.46 -24.99 3.58
C ILE A 110 13.82 -26.00 4.69
N PRO A 111 12.90 -26.86 5.16
CA PRO A 111 13.21 -27.87 6.16
C PRO A 111 14.44 -28.71 5.79
N HIS A 112 15.28 -29.03 6.78
CA HIS A 112 16.51 -29.82 6.58
C HIS A 112 16.22 -31.22 6.03
N ASP A 113 15.02 -31.73 6.28
CA ASP A 113 14.55 -33.07 5.99
C ASP A 113 13.37 -33.05 4.99
N ILE A 114 13.23 -31.98 4.18
CA ILE A 114 12.14 -31.79 3.21
C ILE A 114 11.91 -32.98 2.25
N GLY A 115 12.97 -33.73 1.94
CA GLY A 115 12.94 -34.91 1.07
C GLY A 115 12.66 -36.24 1.79
N SER A 116 12.47 -36.23 3.10
CA SER A 116 12.38 -37.44 3.91
C SER A 116 11.01 -38.13 3.81
N MET A 117 11.01 -39.43 4.05
CA MET A 117 9.80 -40.22 4.20
C MET A 117 9.17 -39.98 5.57
N ALA A 118 7.86 -40.18 5.69
CA ALA A 118 7.16 -40.14 6.96
C ALA A 118 7.63 -41.28 7.87
N ASP A 119 7.68 -41.03 9.17
CA ASP A 119 8.14 -42.01 10.15
C ASP A 119 7.28 -43.28 10.11
N ASN A 120 7.93 -44.43 10.00
CA ASN A 120 7.31 -45.76 9.92
C ASN A 120 6.34 -45.95 8.74
N GLN A 121 6.41 -45.13 7.69
CA GLN A 121 5.56 -45.24 6.51
C GLN A 121 6.38 -45.23 5.22
N SER A 122 6.51 -46.41 4.59
CA SER A 122 7.18 -46.52 3.28
C SER A 122 6.27 -45.95 2.19
N GLY A 123 6.86 -45.20 1.25
CA GLY A 123 6.14 -44.59 0.12
C GLY A 123 5.40 -43.28 0.43
N VAL A 124 5.33 -42.85 1.69
CA VAL A 124 4.70 -41.59 2.10
C VAL A 124 5.79 -40.56 2.46
N PHE A 125 5.72 -39.36 1.89
CA PHE A 125 6.64 -38.28 2.25
C PHE A 125 6.23 -37.61 3.56
N LYS A 126 7.22 -37.15 4.31
CA LYS A 126 7.02 -36.42 5.57
C LYS A 126 6.28 -35.09 5.34
N TYR A 127 6.66 -34.38 4.28
CA TYR A 127 6.06 -33.11 3.88
C TYR A 127 5.20 -33.29 2.63
N ASN A 128 3.91 -32.98 2.77
CA ASN A 128 2.94 -32.96 1.67
C ASN A 128 2.28 -31.57 1.50
N GLN A 129 2.68 -30.60 2.34
CA GLN A 129 2.29 -29.21 2.26
C GLN A 129 3.54 -28.36 2.51
N PHE A 130 3.66 -27.27 1.78
CA PHE A 130 4.59 -26.19 2.10
C PHE A 130 3.93 -24.91 1.61
N GLU A 131 3.08 -24.36 2.46
CA GLU A 131 2.21 -23.23 2.17
C GLU A 131 2.82 -21.91 2.67
N VAL A 132 2.70 -20.88 1.85
CA VAL A 132 2.91 -19.48 2.17
C VAL A 132 1.63 -18.74 1.81
N LEU A 133 0.90 -18.30 2.82
CA LEU A 133 -0.28 -17.45 2.68
C LEU A 133 0.08 -16.02 3.08
N ASP A 134 -0.06 -15.08 2.16
CA ASP A 134 0.09 -13.65 2.42
C ASP A 134 -1.23 -12.94 2.21
N TYR A 135 -1.62 -12.06 3.14
CA TYR A 135 -2.89 -11.34 3.02
C TYR A 135 -2.89 -9.98 3.72
N MET A 136 -3.82 -9.12 3.29
CA MET A 136 -4.26 -7.93 4.01
C MET A 136 -5.73 -8.08 4.40
N THR A 137 -6.11 -7.52 5.54
CA THR A 137 -7.49 -7.48 6.02
C THR A 137 -8.27 -6.24 5.57
N LYS A 138 -7.57 -5.24 5.03
CA LYS A 138 -8.13 -4.00 4.49
C LYS A 138 -7.76 -3.83 3.03
N ALA A 139 -8.64 -3.21 2.25
CA ALA A 139 -8.40 -2.92 0.85
C ALA A 139 -7.42 -1.75 0.71
N GLY A 140 -6.57 -1.80 -0.31
CA GLY A 140 -5.59 -0.75 -0.59
C GLY A 140 -4.54 -1.17 -1.61
N LEU A 141 -4.31 -2.48 -1.75
CA LEU A 141 -3.48 -3.05 -2.81
C LEU A 141 -4.28 -3.96 -3.75
N THR A 142 -3.80 -4.05 -4.99
CA THR A 142 -4.16 -5.08 -5.97
C THR A 142 -2.94 -5.96 -6.21
N PHE A 143 -3.08 -7.29 -6.17
CA PHE A 143 -1.97 -8.19 -6.46
C PHE A 143 -1.51 -7.99 -7.91
N LYS A 144 -0.19 -7.88 -8.13
CA LYS A 144 0.37 -7.70 -9.47
C LYS A 144 0.99 -9.00 -9.98
N GLU A 145 2.07 -9.44 -9.33
CA GLU A 145 2.79 -10.64 -9.75
C GLU A 145 3.67 -11.20 -8.64
N LEU A 146 4.00 -12.49 -8.76
CA LEU A 146 5.14 -13.10 -8.08
C LEU A 146 6.41 -12.78 -8.86
N THR A 147 7.37 -12.07 -8.26
CA THR A 147 8.55 -11.55 -8.97
C THR A 147 9.68 -12.56 -9.00
N ALA A 148 9.92 -13.25 -7.88
CA ALA A 148 11.00 -14.23 -7.78
C ALA A 148 10.79 -15.21 -6.62
N VAL A 149 11.41 -16.38 -6.74
CA VAL A 149 11.66 -17.29 -5.61
C VAL A 149 13.15 -17.57 -5.62
N THR A 150 13.88 -17.02 -4.67
CA THR A 150 15.35 -17.10 -4.66
C THR A 150 15.87 -17.93 -3.49
N VAL A 151 16.86 -18.78 -3.75
CA VAL A 151 17.55 -19.58 -2.73
C VAL A 151 19.01 -19.72 -3.12
N ASP A 152 19.93 -19.53 -2.16
CA ASP A 152 21.39 -19.60 -2.39
C ASP A 152 21.86 -18.71 -3.57
N GLY A 153 21.22 -17.55 -3.75
CA GLY A 153 21.49 -16.60 -4.84
C GLY A 153 20.90 -16.97 -6.20
N GLN A 154 20.18 -18.09 -6.32
CA GLN A 154 19.56 -18.54 -7.57
C GLN A 154 18.06 -18.28 -7.56
N ASN A 155 17.51 -17.71 -8.64
CA ASN A 155 16.07 -17.62 -8.84
C ASN A 155 15.54 -18.93 -9.43
N ILE A 156 14.76 -19.67 -8.65
CA ILE A 156 14.20 -20.97 -9.00
C ILE A 156 12.72 -20.87 -9.44
N LEU A 157 12.15 -19.66 -9.58
CA LEU A 157 10.74 -19.48 -9.91
C LEU A 157 10.35 -20.20 -11.21
N ASN A 158 11.16 -20.08 -12.27
CA ASN A 158 10.88 -20.73 -13.56
C ASN A 158 10.86 -22.27 -13.45
N ASP A 159 11.69 -22.85 -12.58
CA ASP A 159 11.71 -24.29 -12.34
C ASP A 159 10.47 -24.76 -11.57
N LEU A 160 9.80 -23.86 -10.84
CA LEU A 160 8.59 -24.12 -10.07
C LEU A 160 7.30 -23.87 -10.87
N THR A 161 7.32 -22.91 -11.81
CA THR A 161 6.14 -22.52 -12.59
C THR A 161 5.46 -23.73 -13.25
N GLY A 162 4.15 -23.83 -13.08
CA GLY A 162 3.34 -24.94 -13.60
C GLY A 162 3.37 -26.21 -12.76
N LYS A 163 4.22 -26.31 -11.73
CA LYS A 163 4.34 -27.47 -10.83
C LYS A 163 3.79 -27.21 -9.42
N ILE A 164 3.83 -25.95 -8.98
CA ILE A 164 3.31 -25.46 -7.69
C ILE A 164 1.85 -25.04 -7.78
N ALA A 165 1.15 -24.97 -6.66
CA ALA A 165 -0.17 -24.35 -6.57
C ALA A 165 -0.02 -22.87 -6.18
N LEU A 166 -0.58 -21.98 -6.99
CA LEU A 166 -0.62 -20.55 -6.72
C LEU A 166 -2.06 -20.05 -6.92
N MET A 167 -2.57 -19.31 -5.94
CA MET A 167 -3.84 -18.61 -5.99
C MET A 167 -3.62 -17.19 -5.49
N THR A 168 -4.23 -16.20 -6.12
CA THR A 168 -4.09 -14.78 -5.79
C THR A 168 -5.45 -14.14 -5.59
N SER A 169 -5.50 -12.97 -4.96
CA SER A 169 -6.74 -12.20 -4.82
C SER A 169 -7.38 -11.78 -6.15
N ASN A 170 -6.67 -11.92 -7.27
CA ASN A 170 -7.20 -11.66 -8.61
C ASN A 170 -8.02 -12.85 -9.16
N ASP A 171 -7.85 -14.04 -8.60
CA ASP A 171 -8.54 -15.25 -9.02
C ASP A 171 -9.94 -15.31 -8.41
N ALA A 172 -10.95 -15.70 -9.18
CA ALA A 172 -12.32 -15.84 -8.68
C ALA A 172 -12.42 -16.83 -7.51
N ALA A 173 -11.59 -17.88 -7.51
CA ALA A 173 -11.53 -18.89 -6.46
C ALA A 173 -11.09 -18.31 -5.09
N TRP A 174 -10.32 -17.22 -5.08
CA TRP A 174 -9.89 -16.56 -3.86
C TRP A 174 -11.08 -16.04 -3.05
N GLN A 175 -12.10 -15.49 -3.70
CA GLN A 175 -13.26 -14.95 -3.00
C GLN A 175 -14.02 -16.03 -2.22
N THR A 176 -14.03 -17.26 -2.72
CA THR A 176 -14.64 -18.40 -2.03
C THR A 176 -13.79 -18.89 -0.86
N ALA A 177 -12.47 -18.99 -1.04
CA ALA A 177 -11.55 -19.55 -0.04
C ALA A 177 -11.10 -18.54 1.04
N HIS A 178 -11.02 -17.26 0.66
CA HIS A 178 -10.35 -16.17 1.37
C HIS A 178 -11.08 -14.83 1.22
N GLY A 179 -12.39 -14.81 0.96
CA GLY A 179 -13.15 -13.57 0.64
C GLY A 179 -13.12 -12.45 1.69
N ASN A 180 -12.66 -12.73 2.91
CA ASN A 180 -12.42 -11.72 3.94
C ASN A 180 -11.12 -10.93 3.73
N TYR A 181 -10.26 -11.35 2.79
CA TYR A 181 -8.97 -10.74 2.50
C TYR A 181 -9.00 -10.07 1.13
N PRO A 182 -9.14 -8.73 1.07
CA PRO A 182 -9.21 -8.01 -0.21
C PRO A 182 -7.94 -8.09 -1.05
N PHE A 183 -6.81 -8.46 -0.46
CA PHE A 183 -5.53 -8.64 -1.12
C PHE A 183 -4.81 -9.85 -0.53
N GLY A 184 -4.13 -10.61 -1.39
CA GLY A 184 -3.24 -11.68 -0.94
C GLY A 184 -2.86 -12.67 -2.02
N PHE A 185 -2.04 -13.65 -1.63
CA PHE A 185 -1.78 -14.85 -2.39
C PHE A 185 -1.59 -16.05 -1.45
N LYS A 186 -1.85 -17.24 -1.98
CA LYS A 186 -1.54 -18.53 -1.37
C LYS A 186 -0.67 -19.31 -2.35
N LEU A 187 0.56 -19.58 -1.93
CA LEU A 187 1.54 -20.39 -2.66
C LEU A 187 1.75 -21.69 -1.88
N ASP A 188 1.50 -22.83 -2.50
CA ASP A 188 1.87 -24.13 -1.93
C ASP A 188 2.86 -24.84 -2.87
N PHE A 189 4.09 -24.99 -2.42
CA PHE A 189 5.14 -25.66 -3.20
C PHE A 189 4.81 -27.14 -3.44
N LEU A 190 4.11 -27.79 -2.51
CA LEU A 190 3.84 -29.23 -2.54
C LEU A 190 2.37 -29.57 -2.82
N GLY A 191 1.49 -28.57 -2.88
CA GLY A 191 0.07 -28.72 -3.23
C GLY A 191 -0.25 -28.65 -4.72
N GLY A 192 0.77 -28.52 -5.58
CA GLY A 192 0.61 -28.39 -7.03
C GLY A 192 0.55 -29.72 -7.80
N SER A 193 0.65 -29.63 -9.13
CA SER A 193 0.51 -30.75 -10.06
C SER A 193 1.68 -31.74 -10.03
N ASP A 194 2.89 -31.30 -9.63
CA ASP A 194 4.09 -32.13 -9.60
C ASP A 194 4.91 -31.88 -8.32
N ALA A 195 4.32 -32.24 -7.19
CA ALA A 195 4.94 -32.12 -5.87
C ALA A 195 6.27 -32.88 -5.75
N ASN A 196 6.46 -33.97 -6.51
CA ASN A 196 7.68 -34.77 -6.46
C ASN A 196 8.86 -34.06 -7.13
N ALA A 197 8.66 -33.47 -8.31
CA ALA A 197 9.71 -32.66 -8.94
C ALA A 197 10.07 -31.44 -8.08
N VAL A 198 9.08 -30.78 -7.50
CA VAL A 198 9.32 -29.63 -6.60
C VAL A 198 10.08 -30.08 -5.34
N ARG A 199 9.71 -31.19 -4.71
CA ARG A 199 10.44 -31.73 -3.55
C ARG A 199 11.88 -32.09 -3.90
N ASN A 200 12.13 -32.70 -5.05
CA ASN A 200 13.48 -33.01 -5.51
C ASN A 200 14.33 -31.75 -5.73
N LEU A 201 13.72 -30.67 -6.24
CA LEU A 201 14.37 -29.37 -6.35
C LEU A 201 14.69 -28.78 -4.98
N LEU A 202 13.70 -28.71 -4.08
CA LEU A 202 13.86 -28.16 -2.73
C LEU A 202 14.89 -28.94 -1.90
N THR A 203 14.98 -30.26 -2.08
CA THR A 203 15.96 -31.12 -1.39
C THR A 203 17.40 -30.72 -1.69
N LYS A 204 17.70 -30.21 -2.89
CA LYS A 204 19.04 -29.68 -3.24
C LYS A 204 19.43 -28.48 -2.38
N TYR A 205 18.44 -27.78 -1.82
CA TYR A 205 18.58 -26.59 -1.01
C TYR A 205 18.07 -26.79 0.43
N ALA A 206 17.97 -28.03 0.90
CA ALA A 206 17.49 -28.32 2.24
C ALA A 206 18.29 -27.56 3.31
N GLY A 207 17.59 -26.93 4.26
CA GLY A 207 18.19 -26.08 5.29
C GLY A 207 18.63 -24.69 4.84
N LYS A 208 18.52 -24.34 3.55
CA LYS A 208 18.82 -22.98 3.04
C LYS A 208 17.62 -22.04 3.23
N ARG A 209 17.89 -20.74 3.24
CA ARG A 209 16.86 -19.69 3.24
C ARG A 209 16.37 -19.42 1.82
N VAL A 210 15.06 -19.42 1.66
CA VAL A 210 14.36 -18.99 0.44
C VAL A 210 13.73 -17.63 0.67
N THR A 211 13.73 -16.79 -0.37
CA THR A 211 13.02 -15.51 -0.41
C THR A 211 11.97 -15.56 -1.50
N VAL A 212 10.72 -15.34 -1.12
CA VAL A 212 9.58 -15.20 -2.03
C VAL A 212 9.29 -13.72 -2.21
N GLY A 213 9.57 -13.21 -3.42
CA GLY A 213 9.32 -11.83 -3.80
C GLY A 213 8.03 -11.69 -4.60
N TYR A 214 7.22 -10.67 -4.29
CA TYR A 214 5.98 -10.36 -5.00
C TYR A 214 5.73 -8.86 -5.02
N THR A 215 4.83 -8.43 -5.91
CA THR A 215 4.41 -7.02 -5.98
C THR A 215 2.91 -6.83 -5.86
N GLY A 216 2.55 -5.70 -5.27
CA GLY A 216 1.18 -5.18 -5.23
C GLY A 216 1.14 -3.74 -5.72
N ILE A 217 0.06 -3.33 -6.36
CA ILE A 217 -0.16 -1.96 -6.82
C ILE A 217 -1.09 -1.27 -5.83
N VAL A 218 -0.71 -0.09 -5.34
CA VAL A 218 -1.60 0.76 -4.54
C VAL A 218 -2.78 1.20 -5.40
N ASN A 219 -4.00 0.89 -4.98
CA ASN A 219 -5.21 1.16 -5.74
C ASN A 219 -6.06 2.27 -5.13
N GLU A 220 -7.14 2.66 -5.81
CA GLU A 220 -8.04 3.75 -5.43
C GLU A 220 -8.78 3.52 -4.09
N LYS A 221 -8.69 2.32 -3.51
CA LYS A 221 -9.27 2.00 -2.20
C LYS A 221 -8.29 2.28 -1.05
N MET A 222 -7.04 2.63 -1.34
CA MET A 222 -6.09 3.14 -0.36
C MET A 222 -6.48 4.57 0.01
N VAL A 223 -7.11 4.73 1.18
CA VAL A 223 -7.64 6.02 1.65
C VAL A 223 -6.82 6.57 2.83
N PRO A 224 -6.78 7.89 3.03
CA PRO A 224 -6.15 8.49 4.21
C PRO A 224 -6.87 8.15 5.53
N ASP A 225 -6.21 8.46 6.64
CA ASP A 225 -6.58 8.12 8.03
C ASP A 225 -6.61 6.61 8.30
N GLN A 226 -5.87 5.83 7.50
CA GLN A 226 -5.75 4.39 7.65
C GLN A 226 -4.32 3.92 7.47
N LYS A 227 -3.93 2.98 8.34
CA LYS A 227 -2.75 2.14 8.18
C LYS A 227 -3.17 0.73 7.80
N ILE A 228 -2.44 0.16 6.85
CA ILE A 228 -2.70 -1.17 6.31
C ILE A 228 -1.39 -1.96 6.35
N GLY A 229 -1.33 -2.98 7.19
CA GLY A 229 -0.27 -3.99 7.18
C GLY A 229 -0.72 -5.25 6.47
N ASN A 230 0.24 -6.11 6.14
CA ASN A 230 0.01 -7.43 5.60
C ASN A 230 0.62 -8.51 6.50
N THR A 231 0.00 -9.68 6.55
CA THR A 231 0.44 -10.82 7.36
C THR A 231 0.85 -11.97 6.44
N ALA A 232 1.99 -12.59 6.71
CA ALA A 232 2.41 -13.84 6.09
C ALA A 232 2.27 -14.99 7.09
N VAL A 233 1.82 -16.13 6.59
CA VAL A 233 1.71 -17.39 7.32
C VAL A 233 2.46 -18.46 6.52
N VAL A 234 3.49 -19.04 7.12
CA VAL A 234 4.23 -20.18 6.58
C VAL A 234 3.81 -21.44 7.32
N SER A 235 3.49 -22.51 6.61
CA SER A 235 2.91 -23.72 7.20
C SER A 235 3.31 -24.98 6.42
N PHE A 236 3.74 -26.02 7.14
CA PHE A 236 4.20 -27.29 6.58
C PHE A 236 3.19 -28.43 6.77
N ASP A 237 2.18 -28.21 7.60
CA ASP A 237 1.09 -29.12 7.93
C ASP A 237 -0.13 -28.30 8.38
N PRO A 238 -1.34 -28.88 8.46
CA PRO A 238 -2.55 -28.14 8.80
C PRO A 238 -2.56 -27.51 10.21
N ASP A 239 -1.77 -28.05 11.14
CA ASP A 239 -1.85 -27.76 12.57
C ASP A 239 -0.82 -26.71 13.01
N THR A 240 0.33 -26.62 12.32
CA THR A 240 1.40 -25.68 12.64
C THR A 240 1.50 -24.52 11.65
N LYS A 241 1.59 -23.30 12.19
CA LYS A 241 1.63 -22.05 11.43
C LYS A 241 2.64 -21.10 12.05
N ILE A 242 3.48 -20.51 11.21
CA ILE A 242 4.43 -19.47 11.59
C ILE A 242 3.96 -18.16 10.99
N THR A 243 3.64 -17.19 11.85
CA THR A 243 3.00 -15.94 11.44
C THR A 243 3.95 -14.78 11.64
N VAL A 244 4.10 -13.94 10.60
CA VAL A 244 4.89 -12.71 10.67
C VAL A 244 4.12 -11.55 10.03
N ASN A 245 4.22 -10.37 10.62
CA ASN A 245 3.66 -9.15 10.03
C ASN A 245 4.74 -8.43 9.21
N GLY A 246 4.32 -7.89 8.07
CA GLY A 246 5.12 -6.93 7.31
C GLY A 246 4.91 -5.51 7.81
N PRO A 247 5.59 -4.53 7.20
CA PRO A 247 5.40 -3.12 7.53
C PRO A 247 4.03 -2.63 7.07
N GLU A 248 3.53 -1.60 7.76
CA GLU A 248 2.31 -0.90 7.39
C GLU A 248 2.56 0.11 6.28
N ILE A 249 1.51 0.41 5.51
CA ILE A 249 1.47 1.49 4.53
C ILE A 249 0.34 2.47 4.84
N GLN A 250 0.52 3.72 4.45
CA GLN A 250 -0.48 4.80 4.55
C GLN A 250 -0.37 5.75 3.36
N THR A 251 -1.43 6.50 3.07
CA THR A 251 -1.43 7.54 2.01
C THR A 251 -2.06 8.83 2.51
N GLY A 252 -1.68 9.96 1.92
CA GLY A 252 -2.23 11.27 2.25
C GLY A 252 -3.35 11.70 1.31
N GLY A 253 -4.08 12.73 1.73
CA GLY A 253 -5.08 13.40 0.91
C GLY A 253 -5.37 14.82 1.42
N MET A 254 -6.20 15.54 0.67
CA MET A 254 -6.60 16.90 1.02
C MET A 254 -8.07 17.18 0.65
N LYS A 255 -8.72 18.03 1.43
CA LYS A 255 -10.10 18.51 1.22
C LYS A 255 -10.12 20.02 1.07
N PHE A 256 -10.91 20.49 0.12
CA PHE A 256 -11.09 21.91 -0.21
C PHE A 256 -12.57 22.28 -0.22
N PHE A 257 -12.86 23.51 0.21
CA PHE A 257 -14.18 24.10 0.10
C PHE A 257 -14.10 25.41 -0.67
N LYS A 258 -14.61 25.39 -1.91
CA LYS A 258 -14.74 26.54 -2.79
C LYS A 258 -16.07 27.27 -2.54
N TYR A 259 -16.04 28.56 -2.23
CA TYR A 259 -17.23 29.30 -1.79
C TYR A 259 -17.29 30.76 -2.27
N GLU A 260 -18.46 31.40 -2.20
CA GLU A 260 -18.62 32.82 -2.55
C GLU A 260 -18.02 33.76 -1.51
N THR A 261 -17.29 34.79 -1.96
CA THR A 261 -16.76 35.83 -1.07
C THR A 261 -17.88 36.55 -0.32
N GLY A 262 -17.78 36.58 1.01
CA GLY A 262 -18.80 37.17 1.88
C GLY A 262 -20.00 36.25 2.17
N SER A 263 -20.00 35.02 1.64
CA SER A 263 -20.94 33.97 1.99
C SER A 263 -20.20 32.65 2.18
N ASP A 264 -19.61 32.50 3.37
CA ASP A 264 -18.75 31.39 3.79
C ASP A 264 -19.41 30.01 3.74
N ASP A 265 -20.71 29.96 3.50
CA ASP A 265 -21.50 28.74 3.36
C ASP A 265 -21.98 28.47 1.93
N LYS A 266 -21.80 29.39 0.99
CA LYS A 266 -22.30 29.22 -0.38
C LYS A 266 -21.26 28.49 -1.22
N SER A 267 -21.39 27.16 -1.28
CA SER A 267 -20.57 26.28 -2.13
C SER A 267 -20.68 26.69 -3.60
N LEU A 268 -19.55 26.69 -4.32
CA LEU A 268 -19.50 26.95 -5.76
C LEU A 268 -19.07 25.70 -6.52
N ALA A 269 -20.00 25.17 -7.32
CA ALA A 269 -19.73 24.08 -8.26
C ALA A 269 -19.18 24.62 -9.58
N GLY A 270 -18.37 23.83 -10.28
CA GLY A 270 -17.87 24.17 -11.61
C GLY A 270 -16.55 24.94 -11.64
N ALA A 271 -15.96 25.29 -10.50
CA ALA A 271 -14.61 25.85 -10.46
C ALA A 271 -13.60 24.78 -10.86
N LYS A 272 -12.62 25.15 -11.66
CA LYS A 272 -11.64 24.22 -12.23
C LYS A 272 -10.25 24.51 -11.71
N PHE A 273 -9.54 23.45 -11.34
CA PHE A 273 -8.22 23.52 -10.74
C PHE A 273 -7.25 22.51 -11.32
N ILE A 274 -5.96 22.80 -11.21
CA ILE A 274 -4.88 21.80 -11.39
C ILE A 274 -4.00 21.78 -10.14
N ILE A 275 -3.33 20.66 -9.88
CA ILE A 275 -2.38 20.52 -8.77
C ILE A 275 -0.96 20.67 -9.30
N GLN A 276 -0.15 21.48 -8.62
CA GLN A 276 1.26 21.71 -8.87
C GLN A 276 2.11 21.27 -7.68
N ARG A 277 3.34 20.83 -7.94
CA ARG A 277 4.41 20.73 -6.94
C ARG A 277 5.73 21.29 -7.47
N GLN A 278 6.67 21.50 -6.56
CA GLN A 278 8.06 21.81 -6.88
C GLN A 278 8.95 20.59 -6.57
N THR A 279 9.73 20.15 -7.55
CA THR A 279 10.73 19.08 -7.39
C THR A 279 12.11 19.65 -7.73
N GLY A 280 12.86 20.05 -6.71
CA GLY A 280 14.08 20.85 -6.90
C GLY A 280 13.75 22.20 -7.55
N ASN A 281 14.26 22.44 -8.75
CA ASN A 281 13.97 23.66 -9.53
C ASN A 281 12.88 23.45 -10.60
N ALA A 282 12.29 22.26 -10.68
CA ALA A 282 11.28 21.94 -11.69
C ALA A 282 9.86 22.12 -11.12
N THR A 283 9.04 22.86 -11.85
CA THR A 283 7.59 22.91 -11.64
C THR A 283 6.94 21.73 -12.34
N GLU A 284 6.17 20.94 -11.60
CA GLU A 284 5.45 19.79 -12.13
C GLU A 284 3.94 19.88 -11.81
N TYR A 285 3.12 19.31 -12.67
CA TYR A 285 1.66 19.29 -12.57
C TYR A 285 1.14 17.85 -12.53
N ALA A 286 0.09 17.61 -11.75
CA ALA A 286 -0.47 16.29 -11.56
C ALA A 286 -1.29 15.82 -12.77
N VAL A 287 -1.07 14.57 -13.18
CA VAL A 287 -1.88 13.86 -14.17
C VAL A 287 -2.48 12.64 -13.49
N LEU A 288 -3.81 12.59 -13.43
CA LEU A 288 -4.58 11.58 -12.71
C LEU A 288 -5.16 10.56 -13.71
N GLU A 289 -4.92 9.28 -13.46
CA GLU A 289 -5.53 8.18 -14.21
C GLU A 289 -6.81 7.70 -13.48
N GLY A 290 -7.80 7.21 -14.25
CA GLY A 290 -9.01 6.60 -13.69
C GLY A 290 -10.07 7.59 -13.15
N VAL A 291 -10.00 8.88 -13.51
CA VAL A 291 -10.87 9.94 -12.96
C VAL A 291 -11.94 10.48 -13.92
N THR A 292 -12.12 9.84 -15.08
CA THR A 292 -13.13 10.26 -16.07
C THR A 292 -14.53 10.27 -15.46
N GLY A 293 -15.20 11.42 -15.53
CA GLY A 293 -16.56 11.61 -14.99
C GLY A 293 -16.62 11.93 -13.49
N MET A 294 -15.49 11.97 -12.78
CA MET A 294 -15.45 12.41 -11.39
C MET A 294 -15.59 13.93 -11.27
N THR A 295 -16.34 14.38 -10.27
CA THR A 295 -16.43 15.79 -9.85
C THR A 295 -16.50 15.87 -8.33
N GLY A 296 -15.84 16.86 -7.74
CA GLY A 296 -15.69 17.01 -6.30
C GLY A 296 -14.75 15.98 -5.67
N ALA A 297 -15.16 14.71 -5.56
CA ALA A 297 -14.32 13.68 -4.93
C ALA A 297 -13.48 12.92 -5.96
N TYR A 298 -12.16 13.11 -5.93
CA TYR A 298 -11.20 12.43 -6.81
C TYR A 298 -10.47 11.31 -6.08
N ALA A 299 -10.67 10.07 -6.55
CA ALA A 299 -9.96 8.87 -6.12
C ALA A 299 -9.29 8.23 -7.36
N PRO A 300 -8.13 8.77 -7.80
CA PRO A 300 -7.46 8.27 -8.99
C PRO A 300 -6.89 6.86 -8.77
N SER A 301 -6.71 6.11 -9.86
CA SER A 301 -6.00 4.82 -9.84
C SER A 301 -4.48 4.99 -9.88
N LYS A 302 -4.00 6.16 -10.30
CA LYS A 302 -2.58 6.52 -10.37
C LYS A 302 -2.40 8.02 -10.51
N ILE A 303 -1.33 8.56 -9.94
CA ILE A 303 -0.91 9.96 -10.12
C ILE A 303 0.49 9.99 -10.72
N THR A 304 0.64 10.68 -11.85
CA THR A 304 1.95 10.99 -12.45
C THR A 304 2.15 12.50 -12.51
N TRP A 305 3.36 12.93 -12.86
CA TRP A 305 3.76 14.33 -12.85
C TRP A 305 4.37 14.71 -14.18
N THR A 306 3.96 15.86 -14.72
CA THR A 306 4.42 16.40 -16.01
C THR A 306 4.93 17.83 -15.84
N THR A 307 5.92 18.24 -16.63
CA THR A 307 6.34 19.66 -16.69
C THR A 307 5.47 20.50 -17.62
N THR A 308 4.58 19.87 -18.39
CA THR A 308 3.68 20.54 -19.34
C THR A 308 2.34 20.84 -18.68
N LYS A 309 2.08 22.12 -18.37
CA LYS A 309 0.83 22.55 -17.70
C LYS A 309 -0.44 22.12 -18.43
N ALA A 310 -0.42 22.08 -19.76
CA ALA A 310 -1.58 21.71 -20.58
C ALA A 310 -1.96 20.23 -20.46
N ASP A 311 -1.04 19.37 -20.01
CA ASP A 311 -1.29 17.94 -19.82
C ASP A 311 -1.85 17.63 -18.43
N ALA A 312 -1.88 18.62 -17.53
CA ALA A 312 -2.38 18.47 -16.16
C ALA A 312 -3.87 18.12 -16.15
N THR A 313 -4.28 17.27 -15.20
CA THR A 313 -5.69 16.93 -15.05
C THR A 313 -6.46 18.05 -14.37
N GLU A 314 -7.51 18.53 -15.03
CA GLU A 314 -8.42 19.53 -14.48
C GLU A 314 -9.41 18.89 -13.49
N LEU A 315 -9.42 19.39 -12.26
CA LEU A 315 -10.32 18.99 -11.18
C LEU A 315 -11.46 19.99 -11.09
N THR A 316 -12.70 19.51 -11.04
CA THR A 316 -13.90 20.36 -10.99
C THR A 316 -14.60 20.23 -9.63
N THR A 317 -14.93 21.35 -8.99
CA THR A 317 -15.71 21.37 -7.75
C THR A 317 -17.17 20.96 -7.97
N ASN A 318 -17.77 20.32 -6.97
CA ASN A 318 -19.22 20.06 -6.94
C ASN A 318 -19.95 21.06 -6.01
N ALA A 319 -21.22 20.80 -5.70
CA ALA A 319 -22.03 21.63 -4.78
C ALA A 319 -22.02 21.12 -3.32
N GLY A 320 -21.09 20.22 -2.99
CA GLY A 320 -21.06 19.48 -1.73
C GLY A 320 -20.67 20.32 -0.49
N LYS A 321 -21.00 19.78 0.68
CA LYS A 321 -20.55 20.26 1.99
C LYS A 321 -20.18 19.06 2.87
N PRO A 322 -19.23 19.18 3.82
CA PRO A 322 -18.50 20.41 4.21
C PRO A 322 -17.34 20.78 3.28
N PHE A 323 -17.01 19.94 2.31
CA PHE A 323 -16.04 20.19 1.25
C PHE A 323 -16.71 19.90 -0.11
N ASN A 324 -16.16 20.47 -1.17
CA ASN A 324 -16.66 20.29 -2.54
C ASN A 324 -15.58 19.94 -3.56
N LEU A 325 -14.35 19.74 -3.09
CA LEU A 325 -13.25 19.14 -3.81
C LEU A 325 -12.39 18.33 -2.83
N SER A 326 -11.96 17.12 -3.20
CA SER A 326 -11.01 16.32 -2.43
C SER A 326 -10.16 15.43 -3.33
N ILE A 327 -8.92 15.19 -2.93
CA ILE A 327 -7.98 14.30 -3.60
C ILE A 327 -7.31 13.38 -2.59
N GLN A 328 -7.21 12.08 -2.91
CA GLN A 328 -6.51 11.07 -2.10
C GLN A 328 -5.38 10.41 -2.90
N GLY A 329 -4.58 9.59 -2.21
CA GLY A 329 -3.54 8.78 -2.86
C GLY A 329 -2.25 9.55 -3.12
N MET A 330 -1.98 10.59 -2.32
CA MET A 330 -0.83 11.47 -2.52
C MET A 330 0.23 11.27 -1.43
N LEU A 331 1.48 11.49 -1.80
CA LEU A 331 2.59 11.51 -0.84
C LEU A 331 2.51 12.76 0.05
N PRO A 332 3.10 12.71 1.26
CA PRO A 332 3.25 13.88 2.10
C PRO A 332 4.14 14.92 1.42
N GLY A 333 3.82 16.21 1.57
CA GLY A 333 4.61 17.29 0.99
C GLY A 333 3.82 18.56 0.72
N THR A 334 4.49 19.55 0.15
CA THR A 334 3.93 20.87 -0.20
C THR A 334 3.49 20.91 -1.66
N TYR A 335 2.30 21.44 -1.88
CA TYR A 335 1.63 21.52 -3.17
C TYR A 335 0.96 22.89 -3.33
N THR A 336 0.61 23.22 -4.58
CA THR A 336 -0.19 24.40 -4.90
C THR A 336 -1.39 23.98 -5.74
N LEU A 337 -2.59 24.39 -5.34
CA LEU A 337 -3.80 24.26 -6.14
C LEU A 337 -3.95 25.54 -6.97
N ILE A 338 -4.03 25.41 -8.29
CA ILE A 338 -4.11 26.55 -9.23
C ILE A 338 -5.49 26.57 -9.86
N GLU A 339 -6.23 27.66 -9.68
CA GLU A 339 -7.53 27.85 -10.33
C GLU A 339 -7.33 28.24 -11.79
N THR A 340 -7.84 27.43 -12.72
CA THR A 340 -7.72 27.64 -14.17
C THR A 340 -8.94 28.31 -14.76
N ASP A 341 -10.11 28.12 -14.15
CA ASP A 341 -11.38 28.67 -14.61
C ASP A 341 -12.35 28.83 -13.43
N ALA A 342 -12.95 30.01 -13.31
CA ALA A 342 -13.93 30.30 -12.27
C ALA A 342 -15.31 29.72 -12.63
N PRO A 343 -16.17 29.43 -11.64
CA PRO A 343 -17.58 29.13 -11.90
C PRO A 343 -18.30 30.27 -12.64
N ASP A 344 -19.33 29.92 -13.40
CA ASP A 344 -20.19 30.89 -14.08
C ASP A 344 -20.71 31.98 -13.13
N GLY A 345 -20.51 33.24 -13.52
CA GLY A 345 -20.94 34.41 -12.74
C GLY A 345 -19.96 34.84 -11.65
N TYR A 346 -18.75 34.26 -11.59
CA TYR A 346 -17.70 34.62 -10.64
C TYR A 346 -16.38 34.93 -11.33
N GLU A 347 -15.51 35.65 -10.64
CA GLU A 347 -14.12 35.88 -11.01
C GLU A 347 -13.17 35.25 -9.98
N ILE A 348 -12.00 34.81 -10.45
CA ILE A 348 -10.95 34.23 -9.60
C ILE A 348 -10.46 35.30 -8.61
N THR A 349 -10.59 35.03 -7.31
CA THR A 349 -10.05 35.92 -6.27
C THR A 349 -8.56 35.71 -6.06
N ASP A 350 -8.15 34.46 -5.81
CA ASP A 350 -6.76 34.06 -5.64
C ASP A 350 -6.45 32.89 -6.59
N PRO A 351 -5.55 33.07 -7.59
CA PRO A 351 -5.32 32.04 -8.60
C PRO A 351 -4.53 30.84 -8.08
N THR A 352 -3.86 30.97 -6.94
CA THR A 352 -3.00 29.93 -6.35
C THR A 352 -3.28 29.79 -4.88
N THR A 353 -3.44 28.55 -4.41
CA THR A 353 -3.61 28.22 -2.99
C THR A 353 -2.58 27.15 -2.60
N ASP A 354 -1.61 27.52 -1.75
CA ASP A 354 -0.64 26.56 -1.23
C ASP A 354 -1.27 25.69 -0.14
N PHE A 355 -0.88 24.41 -0.11
CA PHE A 355 -1.33 23.45 0.90
C PHE A 355 -0.27 22.38 1.17
N GLU A 356 -0.37 21.75 2.33
CA GLU A 356 0.52 20.67 2.75
C GLU A 356 -0.28 19.39 2.99
N ILE A 357 0.13 18.29 2.34
CA ILE A 357 -0.40 16.96 2.64
C ILE A 357 0.39 16.38 3.81
N VAL A 358 -0.32 16.12 4.90
CA VAL A 358 0.23 15.48 6.10
C VAL A 358 0.22 13.96 5.95
N ALA A 359 1.29 13.31 6.40
CA ALA A 359 1.49 11.88 6.25
C ALA A 359 0.31 11.05 6.78
N GLY A 360 -0.25 10.21 5.90
CA GLY A 360 -1.31 9.27 6.23
C GLY A 360 -2.68 9.86 6.53
N THR A 361 -2.92 11.17 6.36
CA THR A 361 -4.18 11.82 6.79
C THR A 361 -4.85 12.68 5.72
N TRP A 362 -6.09 13.08 5.96
CA TRP A 362 -6.79 14.12 5.19
C TRP A 362 -6.37 15.55 5.55
N GLY A 363 -5.46 15.73 6.51
CA GLY A 363 -5.17 17.00 7.15
C GLY A 363 -6.22 17.40 8.20
N GLU A 364 -5.85 18.28 9.14
CA GLU A 364 -6.74 18.70 10.23
C GLU A 364 -7.85 19.66 9.78
N LYS A 365 -7.62 20.41 8.70
CA LYS A 365 -8.50 21.50 8.25
C LYS A 365 -8.84 21.37 6.78
N ILE A 366 -10.08 21.72 6.45
CA ILE A 366 -10.52 21.92 5.06
C ILE A 366 -9.93 23.25 4.58
N VAL A 367 -9.20 23.22 3.47
CA VAL A 367 -8.65 24.41 2.83
C VAL A 367 -9.78 25.19 2.18
N ARG A 368 -9.91 26.48 2.51
CA ARG A 368 -11.03 27.33 2.06
C ARG A 368 -10.56 28.25 0.95
N ILE A 369 -11.26 28.25 -0.17
CA ILE A 369 -10.92 29.02 -1.37
C ILE A 369 -12.16 29.83 -1.78
N THR A 370 -12.01 31.12 -2.07
CA THR A 370 -13.15 31.97 -2.41
C THR A 370 -13.13 32.43 -3.86
N ASN A 371 -14.29 32.75 -4.43
CA ASN A 371 -14.40 33.57 -5.64
C ASN A 371 -15.40 34.70 -5.43
N THR A 372 -15.13 35.82 -6.11
CA THR A 372 -15.95 37.03 -6.04
C THR A 372 -17.05 36.99 -7.11
N PRO A 373 -18.32 37.27 -6.78
CA PRO A 373 -19.39 37.28 -7.77
C PRO A 373 -19.23 38.49 -8.71
N VAL A 374 -19.31 38.25 -10.02
CA VAL A 374 -19.28 39.32 -11.03
C VAL A 374 -20.61 40.06 -10.99
N ARG A 375 -20.61 41.25 -10.40
CA ARG A 375 -21.78 42.14 -10.39
C ARG A 375 -21.73 43.05 -11.61
N THR A 376 -22.30 42.63 -12.73
CA THR A 376 -22.51 43.52 -13.88
C THR A 376 -23.64 44.51 -13.61
N LEU A 377 -23.41 45.46 -12.71
CA LEU A 377 -24.21 46.68 -12.67
C LEU A 377 -23.61 47.64 -13.71
N LEU A 378 -24.02 47.53 -14.97
CA LEU A 378 -23.94 48.70 -15.83
C LEU A 378 -24.84 49.76 -15.16
N PRO A 379 -24.34 50.98 -14.87
CA PRO A 379 -25.23 52.05 -14.43
C PRO A 379 -26.32 52.17 -15.49
N MET A 380 -27.58 52.12 -15.06
CA MET A 380 -28.72 52.30 -15.94
C MET A 380 -28.71 53.77 -16.39
N THR A 381 -27.90 54.13 -17.39
CA THR A 381 -27.73 55.50 -17.90
C THR A 381 -28.95 55.99 -18.71
N GLY A 382 -30.12 55.38 -18.49
CA GLY A 382 -31.40 55.71 -19.11
C GLY A 382 -32.58 55.73 -18.12
N GLY A 383 -32.33 55.91 -16.81
CA GLY A 383 -33.41 56.16 -15.84
C GLY A 383 -34.16 57.46 -16.08
N MET A 384 -35.27 57.69 -15.34
CA MET A 384 -36.29 58.75 -15.54
C MET A 384 -35.81 60.17 -15.94
N GLY A 385 -34.55 60.54 -15.70
CA GLY A 385 -33.95 61.78 -16.19
C GLY A 385 -33.97 61.93 -17.71
N LEU A 386 -33.72 60.86 -18.50
CA LEU A 386 -33.79 60.94 -19.97
C LEU A 386 -35.21 61.23 -20.46
N LEU A 387 -36.23 60.62 -19.83
CA LEU A 387 -37.64 60.88 -20.14
C LEU A 387 -38.01 62.33 -19.83
N ALA A 388 -37.50 62.90 -18.73
CA ALA A 388 -37.72 64.31 -18.40
C ALA A 388 -37.09 65.25 -19.46
N PHE A 389 -35.86 64.98 -19.91
CA PHE A 389 -35.22 65.79 -20.95
C PHE A 389 -35.90 65.67 -22.32
N LEU A 390 -36.38 64.47 -22.68
CA LEU A 390 -37.14 64.25 -23.92
C LEU A 390 -38.46 65.02 -23.91
N LEU A 391 -39.19 64.99 -22.78
CA LEU A 391 -40.45 65.72 -22.60
C LEU A 391 -40.23 67.24 -22.66
N ILE A 392 -39.19 67.76 -22.00
CA ILE A 392 -38.82 69.18 -22.08
C ILE A 392 -38.48 69.56 -23.52
N GLY A 393 -37.73 68.72 -24.24
CA GLY A 393 -37.40 68.93 -25.65
C GLY A 393 -38.64 69.02 -26.55
N ILE A 394 -39.62 68.14 -26.35
CA ILE A 394 -40.90 68.16 -27.09
C ILE A 394 -41.69 69.44 -26.79
N VAL A 395 -41.75 69.87 -25.53
CA VAL A 395 -42.41 71.13 -25.13
C VAL A 395 -41.74 72.35 -25.75
N LEU A 396 -40.40 72.42 -25.72
CA LEU A 396 -39.64 73.50 -26.34
C LEU A 396 -39.84 73.55 -27.86
N MET A 397 -39.82 72.40 -28.54
CA MET A 397 -40.09 72.33 -29.98
C MET A 397 -41.53 72.75 -30.32
N SER A 398 -42.52 72.34 -29.51
CA SER A 398 -43.92 72.74 -29.68
C SER A 398 -44.10 74.25 -29.49
N GLY A 399 -43.45 74.82 -28.46
CA GLY A 399 -43.47 76.27 -28.20
C GLY A 399 -42.81 77.07 -29.32
N GLY A 400 -41.64 76.63 -29.80
CA GLY A 400 -40.96 77.27 -30.93
C GLY A 400 -41.78 77.25 -32.22
N TYR A 401 -42.44 76.13 -32.53
CA TYR A 401 -43.35 76.03 -33.67
C TYR A 401 -44.55 76.98 -33.57
N TYR A 402 -45.14 77.10 -32.38
CA TYR A 402 -46.27 77.99 -32.14
C TYR A 402 -45.89 79.47 -32.33
N VAL A 403 -44.73 79.88 -31.80
CA VAL A 403 -44.21 81.26 -31.97
C VAL A 403 -43.91 81.55 -33.44
N LYS A 404 -43.28 80.62 -34.16
CA LYS A 404 -43.03 80.75 -35.62
C LYS A 404 -44.33 80.92 -36.42
N LYS A 405 -45.40 80.21 -36.05
CA LYS A 405 -46.72 80.34 -36.70
C LYS A 405 -47.39 81.68 -36.42
N GLN A 406 -47.12 82.34 -35.29
CA GLN A 406 -47.65 83.67 -34.98
C GLN A 406 -46.87 84.78 -35.70
N THR A 407 -45.54 84.69 -35.79
CA THR A 407 -44.71 85.69 -36.49
C THR A 407 -44.83 85.60 -38.01
N GLY A 408 -45.09 84.41 -38.56
CA GLY A 408 -45.39 84.24 -40.00
C GLY A 408 -46.75 84.78 -40.47
N LYS A 409 -47.62 85.26 -39.56
CA LYS A 409 -48.88 85.94 -39.90
C LYS A 409 -48.79 87.47 -39.85
N LYS A 410 -47.60 88.03 -39.61
CA LYS A 410 -47.35 89.48 -39.55
C LYS A 410 -46.32 89.99 -40.56
N ALA A 411 -46.10 89.27 -41.65
CA ALA A 411 -45.35 89.76 -42.81
C ALA A 411 -46.29 89.91 -44.01
#